data_AF-A0A968C7Y0-F1
#
_entry.id   AF-A0A968C7Y0-F1
#
_cell.length_a   1.000
_cell.length_b   1.000
_cell.length_c   1.000
_cell.angle_alpha   90.00
_cell.angle_beta   90.00
_cell.angle_gamma   90.00
#
_symmetry.space_group_name_H-M   'P 1'
#
loop_
_entity.id
_entity.type
_entity.pdbx_description
1 polymer ?
#
loop_
_entity_poly.entity_id
_entity_poly.type
_entity_poly.pdbx_seq_one_letter_code
_entity_poly.pdbx_strand_id
1 'polypeptide(L)'
;FDHPGGQMVKDDPRTKLLGGRLRALPQPVNPEYGEYMLSPRLTRAFIRERKWERALAFQTRNPLHRAHEYALVAGAERLTAEGHFTGVVLNPLVGELKGDDVPASMRMRCYRVLHDQRLLGEGDKDEALWERSGYDLSEVFELIGLDIKMFYGGPSEAVMHAIYRQNYGFTDLVIGRKHADAPFEDGTPIWGDFDAQEIFENLQGELHLQPCNIGFAAFYESLGRVDLTERHPDEKPVSVSGTKVREQLRGGERPDPRIMRPEIADILIEAYRAG
;
A
#
# COMPACT_ATOMS: atom_id res chain seq x y z
N PHE A 1 -10.41 17.96 18.58
CA PHE A 1 -10.16 17.05 17.46
C PHE A 1 -9.28 15.94 17.98
N ASP A 2 -9.91 14.81 18.18
CA ASP A 2 -9.38 13.48 18.52
C ASP A 2 -9.09 12.68 17.24
N HIS A 3 -8.63 13.38 16.20
CA HIS A 3 -8.23 12.80 14.92
C HIS A 3 -6.73 13.06 14.72
N PRO A 4 -5.90 12.06 14.35
CA PRO A 4 -4.45 12.23 14.25
C PRO A 4 -4.03 13.40 13.35
N GLY A 5 -4.64 13.54 12.17
CA GLY A 5 -4.36 14.65 11.26
C GLY A 5 -4.78 16.03 11.81
N GLY A 6 -5.84 16.06 12.63
CA GLY A 6 -6.30 17.29 13.28
C GLY A 6 -5.42 17.69 14.45
N GLN A 7 -4.97 16.71 15.25
CA GLN A 7 -4.02 16.91 16.35
C GLN A 7 -2.70 17.51 15.85
N MET A 8 -2.18 17.03 14.71
CA MET A 8 -0.97 17.60 14.09
C MET A 8 -1.01 19.11 13.90
N VAL A 9 -2.17 19.67 13.55
CA VAL A 9 -2.35 21.12 13.33
C VAL A 9 -2.68 21.82 14.65
N LYS A 10 -3.50 21.20 15.50
CA LYS A 10 -3.95 21.79 16.77
C LYS A 10 -2.80 21.92 17.78
N ASP A 11 -1.92 20.92 17.83
CA ASP A 11 -0.82 20.84 18.81
C ASP A 11 0.41 21.62 18.34
N ASP A 12 0.37 22.17 17.13
CA ASP A 12 1.39 23.04 16.59
C ASP A 12 1.28 24.45 17.20
N PRO A 13 2.28 24.94 17.97
CA PRO A 13 2.22 26.26 18.58
C PRO A 13 2.39 27.40 17.57
N ARG A 14 2.72 27.11 16.30
CA ARG A 14 2.91 28.11 15.25
C ARG A 14 1.56 28.71 14.83
N THR A 15 1.45 30.04 14.90
CA THR A 15 0.20 30.78 14.62
C THR A 15 0.15 31.41 13.22
N LYS A 16 1.20 31.27 12.43
CA LYS A 16 1.33 31.90 11.10
C LYS A 16 1.84 30.88 10.08
N LEU A 17 1.29 30.96 8.87
CA LEU A 17 1.81 30.25 7.69
C LEU A 17 2.73 31.19 6.91
N LEU A 18 3.86 30.67 6.43
CA LEU A 18 4.79 31.41 5.57
C LEU A 18 4.71 30.86 4.15
N GLY A 19 4.39 31.74 3.20
CA GLY A 19 4.43 31.45 1.77
C GLY A 19 5.62 32.15 1.10
N GLY A 20 6.22 31.52 0.10
CA GLY A 20 7.33 32.11 -0.65
C GLY A 20 8.04 31.11 -1.56
N ARG A 21 9.03 31.60 -2.29
CA ARG A 21 9.91 30.75 -3.11
C ARG A 21 10.82 29.94 -2.20
N LEU A 22 10.82 28.62 -2.38
CA LEU A 22 11.71 27.71 -1.65
C LEU A 22 12.87 27.28 -2.54
N ARG A 23 14.05 27.13 -1.92
CA ARG A 23 15.20 26.42 -2.50
C ARG A 23 15.56 25.31 -1.51
N ALA A 24 15.32 24.07 -1.90
CA ALA A 24 15.68 22.91 -1.09
C ALA A 24 17.17 22.58 -1.25
N LEU A 25 17.81 22.17 -0.14
CA LEU A 25 19.09 21.48 -0.16
C LEU A 25 18.86 19.98 -0.40
N PRO A 26 19.90 19.21 -0.78
CA PRO A 26 19.78 17.77 -0.89
C PRO A 26 19.24 17.15 0.40
N GLN A 27 18.27 16.24 0.26
CA GLN A 27 17.72 15.49 1.39
C GLN A 27 18.77 14.47 1.89
N PRO A 28 18.97 14.33 3.22
CA PRO A 28 19.73 13.23 3.78
C PRO A 28 19.13 11.89 3.35
N VAL A 29 19.98 10.97 2.89
CA VAL A 29 19.55 9.63 2.48
C VAL A 29 19.63 8.72 3.71
N ASN A 30 18.53 8.06 4.06
CA ASN A 30 18.56 7.06 5.13
C ASN A 30 19.41 5.85 4.66
N PRO A 31 20.42 5.41 5.42
CA PRO A 31 21.30 4.33 5.00
C PRO A 31 20.61 2.95 4.88
N GLU A 32 19.46 2.74 5.54
CA GLU A 32 18.75 1.45 5.57
C GLU A 32 17.77 1.26 4.40
N TYR A 33 17.22 2.35 3.86
CA TYR A 33 16.16 2.28 2.84
C TYR A 33 16.23 3.38 1.78
N GLY A 34 17.23 4.25 1.84
CA GLY A 34 17.35 5.40 0.95
C GLY A 34 17.56 5.04 -0.53
N GLU A 35 18.07 3.83 -0.83
CA GLU A 35 18.17 3.32 -2.20
C GLU A 35 16.81 3.18 -2.90
N TYR A 36 15.73 2.98 -2.14
CA TYR A 36 14.37 2.87 -2.66
C TYR A 36 13.69 4.23 -2.85
N MET A 37 14.33 5.33 -2.45
CA MET A 37 13.76 6.69 -2.50
C MET A 37 14.07 7.38 -3.83
N LEU A 38 13.35 6.97 -4.88
CA LEU A 38 13.50 7.59 -6.19
C LEU A 38 12.77 8.94 -6.27
N SER A 39 13.41 9.91 -6.94
CA SER A 39 12.75 11.17 -7.29
C SER A 39 11.70 10.96 -8.40
N PRO A 40 10.72 11.86 -8.58
CA PRO A 40 9.75 11.74 -9.68
C PRO A 40 10.40 11.55 -11.06
N ARG A 41 11.54 12.20 -11.32
CA ARG A 41 12.26 12.06 -12.59
C ARG A 41 12.89 10.68 -12.77
N LEU A 42 13.45 10.13 -11.69
CA LEU A 42 14.06 8.80 -11.69
C LEU A 42 12.99 7.73 -11.83
N THR A 43 11.87 7.83 -11.11
CA THR A 43 10.75 6.88 -11.22
C THR A 43 10.15 6.87 -12.64
N ARG A 44 9.98 8.05 -13.26
CA ARG A 44 9.54 8.13 -14.66
C ARG A 44 10.53 7.50 -15.64
N ALA A 45 11.84 7.65 -15.40
CA ALA A 45 12.86 7.01 -16.23
C ALA A 45 12.81 5.49 -16.07
N PHE A 46 12.75 5.01 -14.83
CA PHE A 46 12.62 3.61 -14.46
C PHE A 46 11.42 2.93 -15.14
N ILE A 47 10.23 3.55 -15.07
CA ILE A 47 9.00 3.03 -15.71
C ILE A 47 9.18 2.96 -17.24
N ARG A 48 9.71 4.03 -17.85
CA ARG A 48 9.91 4.10 -19.30
C ARG A 48 10.94 3.10 -19.81
N GLU A 49 12.04 2.89 -19.08
CA GLU A 49 13.12 1.97 -19.45
C GLU A 49 12.64 0.52 -19.43
N ARG A 50 11.75 0.17 -18.49
CA ARG A 50 11.07 -1.13 -18.45
C ARG A 50 9.99 -1.29 -19.51
N LYS A 51 9.65 -0.22 -20.22
CA LYS A 51 8.61 -0.20 -21.28
C LYS A 51 7.22 -0.58 -20.77
N TRP A 52 6.95 -0.34 -19.49
CA TRP A 52 5.63 -0.57 -18.92
C TRP A 52 4.61 0.36 -19.59
N GLU A 53 3.52 -0.22 -20.08
CA GLU A 53 2.40 0.52 -20.67
C GLU A 53 1.48 1.05 -19.57
N ARG A 54 1.33 0.26 -18.51
CA ARG A 54 0.67 0.62 -17.26
C ARG A 54 1.62 0.43 -16.10
N ALA A 55 1.62 1.35 -15.15
CA ALA A 55 2.39 1.26 -13.92
C ALA A 55 1.44 1.44 -12.74
N LEU A 56 1.13 0.32 -12.08
CA LEU A 56 0.25 0.23 -10.93
C LEU A 56 1.03 0.44 -9.64
N ALA A 57 0.64 1.44 -8.85
CA ALA A 57 1.19 1.66 -7.51
C ALA A 57 0.26 1.14 -6.42
N PHE A 58 0.84 0.68 -5.30
CA PHE A 58 0.11 0.42 -4.07
C PHE A 58 0.70 1.14 -2.88
N GLN A 59 -0.12 2.02 -2.32
CA GLN A 59 0.18 2.80 -1.14
C GLN A 59 0.02 1.91 0.11
N THR A 60 1.04 1.89 0.98
CA THR A 60 0.92 1.30 2.32
C THR A 60 1.74 2.04 3.36
N ARG A 61 1.28 1.98 4.60
CA ARG A 61 2.04 2.39 5.81
C ARG A 61 2.25 1.24 6.78
N ASN A 62 1.74 0.05 6.47
CA ASN A 62 1.74 -1.13 7.34
C ASN A 62 2.48 -2.28 6.68
N PRO A 63 3.06 -3.22 7.45
CA PRO A 63 3.41 -4.53 6.93
C PRO A 63 2.21 -5.16 6.20
N LEU A 64 2.47 -5.90 5.12
CA LEU A 64 1.41 -6.48 4.31
C LEU A 64 0.93 -7.79 4.92
N HIS A 65 -0.38 -8.02 4.78
CA HIS A 65 -1.02 -9.31 4.96
C HIS A 65 -1.34 -9.83 3.56
N ARG A 66 -1.64 -11.11 3.40
CA ARG A 66 -1.96 -11.69 2.08
C ARG A 66 -3.15 -11.01 1.41
N ALA A 67 -4.13 -10.51 2.18
CA ALA A 67 -5.23 -9.70 1.64
C ALA A 67 -4.76 -8.36 1.04
N HIS A 68 -3.77 -7.69 1.65
CA HIS A 68 -3.19 -6.46 1.10
C HIS A 68 -2.36 -6.76 -0.15
N GLU A 69 -1.59 -7.85 -0.14
CA GLU A 69 -0.86 -8.32 -1.31
C GLU A 69 -1.81 -8.62 -2.47
N TYR A 70 -2.93 -9.30 -2.20
CA TYR A 70 -3.89 -9.63 -3.23
C TYR A 70 -4.58 -8.42 -3.86
N ALA A 71 -4.69 -7.30 -3.15
CA ALA A 71 -5.17 -6.06 -3.77
C ALA A 71 -4.24 -5.56 -4.89
N LEU A 72 -2.92 -5.76 -4.71
CA LEU A 72 -1.93 -5.48 -5.74
C LEU A 72 -2.01 -6.50 -6.88
N VAL A 73 -2.15 -7.79 -6.56
CA VAL A 73 -2.33 -8.89 -7.53
C VAL A 73 -3.56 -8.64 -8.40
N ALA A 74 -4.74 -8.44 -7.79
CA ALA A 74 -5.99 -8.27 -8.51
C ALA A 74 -5.98 -7.03 -9.41
N GLY A 75 -5.33 -5.93 -8.99
CA GLY A 75 -5.15 -4.76 -9.83
C GLY A 75 -4.23 -5.03 -11.02
N ALA A 76 -3.12 -5.73 -10.80
CA ALA A 76 -2.18 -6.09 -11.85
C ALA A 76 -2.81 -7.04 -12.87
N GLU A 77 -3.57 -8.03 -12.40
CA GLU A 77 -4.30 -8.99 -13.22
C GLU A 77 -5.39 -8.31 -14.05
N ARG A 78 -6.12 -7.35 -13.48
CA ARG A 78 -7.12 -6.57 -14.22
C ARG A 78 -6.50 -5.87 -15.42
N LEU A 79 -5.43 -5.11 -15.21
CA LEU A 79 -4.73 -4.37 -16.27
C LEU A 79 -4.06 -5.31 -17.29
N THR A 80 -3.49 -6.43 -16.82
CA THR A 80 -2.87 -7.44 -17.70
C THR A 80 -3.92 -8.14 -18.56
N ALA A 81 -5.10 -8.45 -18.00
CA ALA A 81 -6.22 -9.03 -18.74
C ALA A 81 -6.81 -8.08 -19.79
N GLU A 82 -6.67 -6.77 -19.61
CA GLU A 82 -6.98 -5.74 -20.61
C GLU A 82 -5.93 -5.67 -21.75
N GLY A 83 -4.86 -6.46 -21.67
CA GLY A 83 -3.81 -6.57 -22.69
C GLY A 83 -2.62 -5.64 -22.48
N HIS A 84 -2.50 -5.01 -21.32
CA HIS A 84 -1.40 -4.09 -21.02
C HIS A 84 -0.18 -4.81 -20.43
N PHE A 85 1.01 -4.46 -20.91
CA PHE A 85 2.24 -4.82 -20.20
C PHE A 85 2.37 -3.98 -18.91
N THR A 86 1.99 -4.60 -17.79
CA THR A 86 1.73 -3.91 -16.53
C THR A 86 2.87 -4.08 -15.54
N GLY A 87 3.50 -2.97 -15.18
CA GLY A 87 4.42 -2.86 -14.05
C GLY A 87 3.70 -2.68 -12.72
N VAL A 88 4.26 -3.27 -11.66
CA VAL A 88 3.64 -3.29 -10.35
C VAL A 88 4.63 -2.78 -9.31
N VAL A 89 4.25 -1.74 -8.58
CA VAL A 89 5.13 -1.11 -7.59
C VAL A 89 4.48 -1.06 -6.22
N LEU A 90 5.09 -1.76 -5.26
CA LEU A 90 4.82 -1.49 -3.85
C LEU A 90 5.42 -0.13 -3.52
N ASN A 91 4.56 0.83 -3.17
CA ASN A 91 4.92 2.23 -2.97
C ASN A 91 4.64 2.71 -1.55
N PRO A 92 5.41 2.21 -0.55
CA PRO A 92 5.17 2.46 0.85
C PRO A 92 5.53 3.90 1.26
N LEU A 93 4.86 4.41 2.29
CA LEU A 93 5.25 5.65 2.95
C LEU A 93 6.27 5.37 4.03
N VAL A 94 7.40 6.06 3.95
CA VAL A 94 8.49 5.95 4.93
C VAL A 94 8.67 7.21 5.79
N GLY A 95 7.88 8.26 5.53
CA GLY A 95 7.88 9.49 6.30
C GLY A 95 7.27 9.33 7.70
N GLU A 96 7.14 10.45 8.42
CA GLU A 96 6.61 10.50 9.79
C GLU A 96 5.22 9.84 9.88
N LEU A 97 5.12 8.82 10.74
CA LEU A 97 3.88 8.12 11.08
C LEU A 97 3.49 8.42 12.54
N LYS A 98 2.25 8.10 12.93
CA LYS A 98 1.81 8.19 14.33
C LYS A 98 2.61 7.21 15.23
N GLY A 99 2.71 7.54 16.53
CA GLY A 99 3.63 6.89 17.49
C GLY A 99 3.48 5.37 17.68
N ASP A 100 2.32 4.79 17.34
CA ASP A 100 2.07 3.34 17.47
C ASP A 100 2.37 2.53 16.19
N ASP A 101 2.76 3.17 15.10
CA ASP A 101 3.04 2.49 13.84
C ASP A 101 4.44 1.82 13.86
N VAL A 102 4.55 0.67 13.18
CA VAL A 102 5.82 -0.07 13.08
C VAL A 102 6.91 0.83 12.45
N PRO A 103 8.14 0.90 13.02
CA PRO A 103 9.20 1.75 12.49
C PRO A 103 9.45 1.55 11.00
N ALA A 104 9.80 2.63 10.29
CA ALA A 104 9.99 2.60 8.84
C ALA A 104 11.04 1.58 8.39
N SER A 105 12.18 1.48 9.10
CA SER A 105 13.21 0.48 8.81
C SER A 105 12.69 -0.95 8.91
N MET A 106 11.82 -1.24 9.87
CA MET A 106 11.23 -2.56 10.03
C MET A 106 10.22 -2.88 8.94
N ARG A 107 9.33 -1.93 8.61
CA ARG A 107 8.40 -2.11 7.48
C ARG A 107 9.15 -2.31 6.16
N MET A 108 10.21 -1.55 5.93
CA MET A 108 11.07 -1.70 4.76
C MET A 108 11.72 -3.09 4.69
N ARG A 109 12.15 -3.68 5.82
CA ARG A 109 12.62 -5.08 5.83
C ARG A 109 11.55 -6.06 5.36
N CYS A 110 10.30 -5.92 5.82
CA CYS A 110 9.19 -6.75 5.32
C CYS A 110 8.99 -6.59 3.81
N TYR A 111 8.96 -5.35 3.30
CA TYR A 111 8.76 -5.10 1.88
C TYR A 111 9.89 -5.64 1.01
N ARG A 112 11.13 -5.53 1.49
CA ARG A 112 12.30 -6.09 0.82
C ARG A 112 12.24 -7.61 0.74
N VAL A 113 11.86 -8.30 1.82
CA VAL A 113 11.71 -9.75 1.79
C VAL A 113 10.63 -10.17 0.79
N LEU A 114 9.48 -9.49 0.78
CA LEU A 114 8.43 -9.75 -0.20
C LEU A 114 8.93 -9.59 -1.66
N HIS A 115 9.72 -8.54 -1.91
CA HIS A 115 10.29 -8.21 -3.22
C HIS A 115 11.42 -9.15 -3.63
N ASP A 116 12.48 -9.25 -2.83
CA ASP A 116 13.71 -9.97 -3.15
C ASP A 116 13.49 -11.48 -3.27
N GLN A 117 12.55 -12.03 -2.50
CA GLN A 117 12.15 -13.44 -2.58
C GLN A 117 11.00 -13.69 -3.57
N ARG A 118 10.52 -12.67 -4.28
CA ARG A 118 9.47 -12.77 -5.31
C ARG A 118 8.18 -13.42 -4.81
N LEU A 119 7.79 -13.09 -3.59
CA LEU A 119 6.65 -13.73 -2.91
C LEU A 119 5.30 -13.17 -3.37
N LEU A 120 5.26 -11.98 -3.99
CA LEU A 120 3.99 -11.37 -4.40
C LEU A 120 3.21 -12.27 -5.38
N GLY A 121 1.99 -12.62 -5.00
CA GLY A 121 1.09 -13.45 -5.79
C GLY A 121 1.38 -14.96 -5.70
N GLU A 122 2.44 -15.38 -5.01
CA GLU A 122 2.70 -16.81 -4.80
C GLU A 122 1.52 -17.46 -4.06
N GLY A 123 0.91 -18.44 -4.73
CA GLY A 123 -0.27 -19.16 -4.25
C GLY A 123 -1.61 -18.43 -4.42
N ASP A 124 -1.61 -17.17 -4.90
CA ASP A 124 -2.81 -16.35 -5.00
C ASP A 124 -3.13 -15.86 -6.43
N LYS A 125 -2.13 -15.76 -7.31
CA LYS A 125 -2.28 -15.26 -8.68
C LYS A 125 -2.96 -16.26 -9.64
N ASP A 126 -3.62 -15.76 -10.68
CA ASP A 126 -4.11 -16.53 -11.83
C ASP A 126 -2.93 -16.95 -12.72
N GLU A 127 -2.37 -18.13 -12.47
CA GLU A 127 -1.26 -18.69 -13.25
C GLU A 127 -1.54 -18.72 -14.76
N ALA A 128 -2.78 -19.02 -15.16
CA ALA A 128 -3.15 -19.05 -16.57
C ALA A 128 -3.11 -17.66 -17.21
N LEU A 129 -3.21 -16.58 -16.43
CA LEU A 129 -3.11 -15.19 -16.93
C LEU A 129 -1.69 -14.80 -17.24
N TRP A 130 -0.79 -15.11 -16.32
CA TRP A 130 0.61 -14.81 -16.47
C TRP A 130 1.25 -15.69 -17.56
N GLU A 131 0.81 -16.94 -17.70
CA GLU A 131 1.24 -17.80 -18.81
C GLU A 131 0.78 -17.24 -20.17
N ARG A 132 -0.50 -16.85 -20.32
CA ARG A 132 -1.03 -16.32 -21.58
C ARG A 132 -0.51 -14.92 -21.94
N SER A 133 -0.12 -14.11 -20.94
CA SER A 133 0.44 -12.77 -21.17
C SER A 133 1.91 -12.81 -21.62
N GLY A 134 2.61 -13.91 -21.38
CA GLY A 134 4.00 -14.10 -21.77
C GLY A 134 5.02 -13.43 -20.84
N TYR A 135 4.61 -13.06 -19.63
CA TYR A 135 5.47 -12.55 -18.55
C TYR A 135 4.83 -12.84 -17.19
N ASP A 136 5.63 -12.85 -16.13
CA ASP A 136 5.16 -13.17 -14.78
C ASP A 136 5.05 -11.94 -13.87
N LEU A 137 4.10 -11.97 -12.92
CA LEU A 137 3.97 -10.92 -11.90
C LEU A 137 5.28 -10.66 -11.14
N SER A 138 6.03 -11.73 -10.84
CA SER A 138 7.29 -11.63 -10.12
C SER A 138 8.42 -10.95 -10.91
N GLU A 139 8.30 -10.84 -12.24
CA GLU A 139 9.26 -10.16 -13.11
C GLU A 139 9.00 -8.65 -13.22
N VAL A 140 7.78 -8.23 -12.89
CA VAL A 140 7.31 -6.83 -13.01
C VAL A 140 6.99 -6.20 -11.65
N PHE A 141 7.27 -6.90 -10.55
CA PHE A 141 7.08 -6.40 -9.19
C PHE A 141 8.33 -5.70 -8.66
N GLU A 142 8.18 -4.43 -8.28
CA GLU A 142 9.28 -3.56 -7.86
C GLU A 142 8.93 -2.80 -6.56
N LEU A 143 9.96 -2.36 -5.84
CA LEU A 143 9.82 -1.58 -4.60
C LEU A 143 10.38 -0.18 -4.79
N ILE A 144 9.54 0.85 -4.65
CA ILE A 144 9.95 2.25 -4.67
C ILE A 144 9.24 2.93 -3.51
N GLY A 145 9.95 3.49 -2.53
CA GLY A 145 9.29 4.18 -1.43
C GLY A 145 8.98 5.64 -1.73
N LEU A 146 8.12 6.21 -0.90
CA LEU A 146 7.72 7.61 -0.96
C LEU A 146 7.89 8.26 0.41
N ASP A 147 8.70 9.31 0.48
CA ASP A 147 8.87 10.10 1.70
C ASP A 147 7.83 11.22 1.73
N ILE A 148 6.66 10.89 2.26
CA ILE A 148 5.60 11.86 2.57
C ILE A 148 5.05 11.58 3.97
N LYS A 149 4.52 12.64 4.58
CA LYS A 149 3.75 12.54 5.83
C LYS A 149 2.35 12.01 5.56
N MET A 150 1.86 11.18 6.47
CA MET A 150 0.46 10.73 6.47
C MET A 150 -0.41 11.74 7.24
N PHE A 151 -1.49 12.22 6.64
CA PHE A 151 -2.44 13.15 7.27
C PHE A 151 -3.69 12.45 7.81
N TYR A 152 -3.90 11.19 7.45
CA TYR A 152 -5.10 10.41 7.76
C TYR A 152 -6.38 11.10 7.24
N GLY A 153 -6.29 11.77 6.10
CA GLY A 153 -7.34 12.62 5.52
C GLY A 153 -8.36 11.88 4.66
N GLY A 154 -8.40 10.54 4.74
CA GLY A 154 -9.38 9.69 4.04
C GLY A 154 -9.47 10.03 2.54
N PRO A 155 -10.69 10.30 2.03
CA PRO A 155 -10.90 10.61 0.62
C PRO A 155 -10.04 11.76 0.07
N SER A 156 -9.88 12.87 0.82
CA SER A 156 -9.07 14.00 0.35
C SER A 156 -7.59 13.62 0.22
N GLU A 157 -7.08 12.79 1.13
CA GLU A 157 -5.72 12.28 1.06
C GLU A 157 -5.56 11.20 -0.02
N ALA A 158 -6.62 10.45 -0.37
CA ALA A 158 -6.59 9.54 -1.52
C ALA A 158 -6.31 10.28 -2.84
N VAL A 159 -6.93 11.45 -3.03
CA VAL A 159 -6.65 12.33 -4.18
C VAL A 159 -5.22 12.86 -4.12
N MET A 160 -4.74 13.29 -2.95
CA MET A 160 -3.34 13.73 -2.78
C MET A 160 -2.35 12.61 -3.13
N HIS A 161 -2.62 11.38 -2.68
CA HIS A 161 -1.84 10.20 -3.04
C HIS A 161 -1.83 9.98 -4.55
N ALA A 162 -2.97 10.07 -5.23
CA ALA A 162 -3.03 9.93 -6.68
C ALA A 162 -2.22 11.01 -7.41
N ILE A 163 -2.29 12.27 -6.99
CA ILE A 163 -1.50 13.36 -7.59
C ILE A 163 0.00 13.10 -7.47
N TYR A 164 0.47 12.66 -6.30
CA TYR A 164 1.87 12.31 -6.11
C TYR A 164 2.30 11.17 -7.02
N ARG A 165 1.48 10.12 -7.14
CA ARG A 165 1.81 8.97 -7.99
C ARG A 165 1.78 9.32 -9.47
N GLN A 166 0.84 10.15 -9.90
CA GLN A 166 0.83 10.72 -11.24
C GLN A 166 2.12 11.47 -11.52
N ASN A 167 2.59 12.30 -10.59
CA ASN A 167 3.84 13.05 -10.74
C ASN A 167 5.07 12.14 -10.86
N TYR A 168 5.03 10.98 -10.22
CA TYR A 168 6.05 9.92 -10.31
C TYR A 168 5.96 9.08 -11.59
N GLY A 169 4.90 9.24 -12.38
CA GLY A 169 4.70 8.54 -13.65
C GLY A 169 3.86 7.26 -13.57
N PHE A 170 3.27 6.97 -12.42
CA PHE A 170 2.30 5.89 -12.31
C PHE A 170 1.03 6.26 -13.08
N THR A 171 0.44 5.26 -13.72
CA THR A 171 -0.82 5.40 -14.46
C THR A 171 -2.02 5.01 -13.61
N ASP A 172 -1.80 4.13 -12.63
CA ASP A 172 -2.85 3.52 -11.82
C ASP A 172 -2.44 3.48 -10.35
N LEU A 173 -3.40 3.65 -9.44
CA LEU A 173 -3.18 3.54 -8.00
C LEU A 173 -4.26 2.65 -7.40
N VAL A 174 -3.86 1.59 -6.69
CA VAL A 174 -4.81 0.78 -5.93
C VAL A 174 -5.45 1.64 -4.83
N ILE A 175 -6.78 1.71 -4.84
CA ILE A 175 -7.59 2.33 -3.79
C ILE A 175 -8.44 1.21 -3.16
N GLY A 176 -8.02 0.76 -1.98
CA GLY A 176 -8.75 -0.24 -1.22
C GLY A 176 -9.79 0.38 -0.28
N ARG A 177 -10.43 -0.48 0.50
CA ARG A 177 -11.27 -0.07 1.64
C ARG A 177 -10.50 0.86 2.59
N LYS A 178 -11.18 1.91 3.08
CA LYS A 178 -10.66 2.79 4.14
C LYS A 178 -9.30 3.40 3.80
N HIS A 179 -9.07 3.68 2.52
CA HIS A 179 -7.80 4.25 2.06
C HIS A 179 -7.53 5.59 2.74
N ALA A 180 -6.33 5.72 3.34
CA ALA A 180 -5.91 6.90 4.09
C ALA A 180 -6.79 7.32 5.28
N ASP A 181 -7.64 6.42 5.81
CA ASP A 181 -8.48 6.66 6.98
C ASP A 181 -7.70 6.51 8.31
N ALA A 182 -8.14 7.27 9.31
CA ALA A 182 -8.12 6.89 10.73
C ALA A 182 -9.50 7.14 11.38
N PRO A 183 -9.97 6.23 12.26
CA PRO A 183 -11.17 6.48 13.06
C PRO A 183 -10.90 7.52 14.17
N PHE A 184 -11.97 8.00 14.80
CA PHE A 184 -11.87 8.71 16.08
C PHE A 184 -11.29 7.80 17.19
N GLU A 185 -10.89 8.38 18.33
CA GLU A 185 -10.28 7.64 19.44
C GLU A 185 -11.21 6.56 20.03
N ASP A 186 -12.52 6.76 19.94
CA ASP A 186 -13.55 5.80 20.36
C ASP A 186 -13.78 4.67 19.32
N GLY A 187 -13.07 4.70 18.19
CA GLY A 187 -13.20 3.75 17.09
C GLY A 187 -14.28 4.09 16.08
N THR A 188 -15.02 5.18 16.26
CA THR A 188 -16.07 5.60 15.33
C THR A 188 -15.46 5.98 13.98
N PRO A 189 -15.95 5.41 12.86
CA PRO A 189 -15.44 5.76 11.53
C PRO A 189 -15.81 7.20 11.16
N ILE A 190 -14.88 7.92 10.53
CA ILE A 190 -15.12 9.27 9.99
C ILE A 190 -15.75 9.20 8.60
N TRP A 191 -15.23 8.30 7.77
CA TRP A 191 -15.68 8.06 6.39
C TRP A 191 -16.32 6.68 6.27
N GLY A 192 -17.10 6.45 5.23
CA GLY A 192 -17.53 5.11 4.82
C GLY A 192 -16.36 4.23 4.37
N ASP A 193 -16.65 2.96 4.06
CA ASP A 193 -15.63 1.99 3.68
C ASP A 193 -15.02 2.28 2.30
N PHE A 194 -15.77 2.94 1.40
CA PHE A 194 -15.38 3.19 0.01
C PHE A 194 -15.45 4.67 -0.40
N ASP A 195 -15.70 5.62 0.51
CA ASP A 195 -15.73 7.06 0.20
C ASP A 195 -14.45 7.54 -0.52
N ALA A 196 -13.31 6.91 -0.23
CA ALA A 196 -12.02 7.21 -0.88
C ALA A 196 -11.96 6.77 -2.35
N GLN A 197 -12.80 5.83 -2.78
CA GLN A 197 -12.98 5.46 -4.18
C GLN A 197 -13.94 6.44 -4.87
N GLU A 198 -15.06 6.74 -4.22
CA GLU A 198 -16.13 7.60 -4.77
C GLU A 198 -15.68 9.05 -5.00
N ILE A 199 -14.73 9.57 -4.21
CA ILE A 199 -14.24 10.95 -4.40
C ILE A 199 -13.65 11.21 -5.78
N PHE A 200 -13.11 10.18 -6.45
CA PHE A 200 -12.53 10.33 -7.78
C PHE A 200 -13.58 10.67 -8.86
N GLU A 201 -14.84 10.29 -8.66
CA GLU A 201 -15.95 10.61 -9.57
C GLU A 201 -16.38 12.08 -9.49
N ASN A 202 -16.01 12.76 -8.40
CA ASN A 202 -16.46 14.10 -8.05
C ASN A 202 -15.40 15.18 -8.30
N LEU A 203 -14.28 14.82 -8.95
CA LEU A 203 -13.18 15.75 -9.21
C LEU A 203 -13.55 16.76 -10.30
N GLN A 204 -13.36 18.04 -9.99
CA GLN A 204 -13.61 19.15 -10.93
C GLN A 204 -12.41 19.44 -11.85
N GLY A 205 -11.25 18.86 -11.57
CA GLY A 205 -10.01 19.08 -12.31
C GLY A 205 -9.53 17.82 -13.03
N GLU A 206 -8.49 17.99 -13.86
CA GLU A 206 -7.90 16.87 -14.59
C GLU A 206 -6.92 16.09 -13.71
N LEU A 207 -7.26 14.83 -13.44
CA LEU A 207 -6.35 13.81 -12.93
C LEU A 207 -6.30 12.68 -13.96
N HIS A 208 -5.12 12.44 -14.53
CA HIS A 208 -4.91 11.39 -15.53
C HIS A 208 -4.69 10.02 -14.91
N LEU A 209 -4.14 9.95 -13.70
CA LEU A 209 -4.00 8.70 -12.96
C LEU A 209 -5.39 8.11 -12.70
N GLN A 210 -5.54 6.82 -12.97
CA GLN A 210 -6.79 6.10 -12.76
C GLN A 210 -6.79 5.40 -11.40
N PRO A 211 -7.85 5.54 -10.59
CA PRO A 211 -7.99 4.72 -9.39
C PRO A 211 -8.30 3.27 -9.78
N CYS A 212 -7.46 2.34 -9.33
CA CYS A 212 -7.74 0.91 -9.41
C CYS A 212 -8.49 0.51 -8.14
N ASN A 213 -9.82 0.64 -8.18
CA ASN A 213 -10.69 0.34 -7.04
C ASN A 213 -10.71 -1.17 -6.79
N ILE A 214 -10.32 -1.56 -5.57
CA ILE A 214 -10.30 -2.95 -5.11
C ILE A 214 -11.19 -3.08 -3.87
N GLY A 215 -12.07 -4.08 -3.90
CA GLY A 215 -12.97 -4.41 -2.80
C GLY A 215 -12.26 -5.15 -1.65
N PHE A 216 -13.05 -5.86 -0.86
CA PHE A 216 -12.53 -6.73 0.19
C PHE A 216 -11.83 -7.95 -0.43
N ALA A 217 -10.71 -8.35 0.17
CA ALA A 217 -9.98 -9.57 -0.18
C ALA A 217 -9.77 -10.44 1.06
N ALA A 218 -9.91 -11.74 0.92
CA ALA A 218 -9.70 -12.69 2.00
C ALA A 218 -9.37 -14.10 1.48
N PHE A 219 -8.83 -14.95 2.34
CA PHE A 219 -8.50 -16.33 1.98
C PHE A 219 -9.75 -17.22 2.05
N TYR A 220 -9.97 -18.03 1.02
CA TYR A 220 -11.08 -18.98 0.92
C TYR A 220 -10.54 -20.42 0.88
N GLU A 221 -10.95 -21.26 1.85
CA GLU A 221 -10.49 -22.65 1.93
C GLU A 221 -10.91 -23.50 0.72
N SER A 222 -12.08 -23.20 0.15
CA SER A 222 -12.61 -23.81 -1.07
C SER A 222 -11.70 -23.61 -2.29
N LEU A 223 -11.04 -22.45 -2.36
CA LEU A 223 -10.13 -22.08 -3.45
C LEU A 223 -8.66 -22.39 -3.13
N GLY A 224 -8.33 -22.51 -1.85
CA GLY A 224 -6.94 -22.62 -1.38
C GLY A 224 -6.11 -21.35 -1.57
N ARG A 225 -6.75 -20.20 -1.82
CA ARG A 225 -6.10 -18.91 -2.10
C ARG A 225 -6.91 -17.70 -1.63
N VAL A 226 -6.28 -16.53 -1.66
CA VAL A 226 -6.95 -15.24 -1.49
C VAL A 226 -7.72 -14.87 -2.76
N ASP A 227 -8.95 -14.41 -2.59
CA ASP A 227 -9.72 -13.80 -3.68
C ASP A 227 -10.55 -12.60 -3.18
N LEU A 228 -11.16 -11.86 -4.10
CA LEU A 228 -12.08 -10.76 -3.82
C LEU A 228 -13.39 -11.31 -3.28
N THR A 229 -13.82 -10.80 -2.13
CA THR A 229 -15.02 -11.27 -1.42
C THR A 229 -16.29 -11.15 -2.24
N GLU A 230 -16.38 -10.16 -3.13
CA GLU A 230 -17.54 -9.98 -4.03
C GLU A 230 -17.76 -11.16 -4.98
N ARG A 231 -16.73 -11.96 -5.27
CA ARG A 231 -16.81 -13.17 -6.10
C ARG A 231 -17.33 -14.39 -5.34
N HIS A 232 -17.44 -14.29 -4.01
CA HIS A 232 -17.76 -15.38 -3.09
C HIS A 232 -18.80 -14.97 -2.04
N PRO A 233 -20.00 -14.49 -2.44
CA PRO A 233 -21.01 -13.98 -1.51
C PRO A 233 -21.54 -15.04 -0.53
N ASP A 234 -21.52 -16.31 -0.94
CA ASP A 234 -22.07 -17.43 -0.18
C ASP A 234 -21.01 -18.19 0.64
N GLU A 235 -19.75 -17.75 0.59
CA GLU A 235 -18.64 -18.43 1.25
C GLU A 235 -18.10 -17.62 2.42
N LYS A 236 -17.72 -18.33 3.49
CA LYS A 236 -17.08 -17.69 4.65
C LYS A 236 -15.58 -17.69 4.47
N PRO A 237 -14.92 -16.53 4.41
CA PRO A 237 -13.47 -16.48 4.35
C PRO A 237 -12.83 -16.85 5.69
N VAL A 238 -11.57 -17.27 5.63
CA VAL A 238 -10.71 -17.36 6.81
C VAL A 238 -10.48 -15.95 7.33
N SER A 239 -10.83 -15.71 8.60
CA SER A 239 -10.69 -14.41 9.24
C SER A 239 -10.02 -14.56 10.60
N VAL A 240 -8.96 -13.78 10.80
CA VAL A 240 -8.29 -13.62 12.09
C VAL A 240 -8.30 -12.13 12.41
N SER A 241 -8.78 -11.77 13.60
CA SER A 241 -8.85 -10.36 14.00
C SER A 241 -7.44 -9.75 14.04
N GLY A 242 -7.30 -8.48 13.65
CA GLY A 242 -6.02 -7.79 13.72
C GLY A 242 -5.44 -7.75 15.14
N THR A 243 -6.30 -7.73 16.16
CA THR A 243 -5.88 -7.86 17.57
C THR A 243 -5.23 -9.21 17.83
N LYS A 244 -5.83 -10.31 17.35
CA LYS A 244 -5.28 -11.65 17.53
C LYS A 244 -3.95 -11.83 16.80
N VAL A 245 -3.84 -11.33 15.57
CA VAL A 245 -2.57 -11.33 14.82
C VAL A 245 -1.48 -10.60 15.59
N ARG A 246 -1.77 -9.41 16.15
CA ARG A 246 -0.81 -8.65 16.96
C ARG A 246 -0.41 -9.37 18.25
N GLU A 247 -1.36 -10.03 18.92
CA GLU A 247 -1.07 -10.84 20.12
C GLU A 247 -0.11 -11.98 19.80
N GLN A 248 -0.34 -12.71 18.71
CA GLN A 248 0.54 -13.80 18.26
C GLN A 248 1.95 -13.29 17.98
N LEU A 249 2.07 -12.23 17.18
CA LEU A 249 3.37 -11.64 16.83
C LEU A 249 4.15 -11.15 18.06
N ARG A 250 3.47 -10.51 19.02
CA ARG A 250 4.09 -10.09 20.30
C ARG A 250 4.48 -11.27 21.19
N GLY A 251 3.68 -12.33 21.18
CA GLY A 251 3.99 -13.59 21.87
C GLY A 251 5.10 -14.41 21.22
N GLY A 252 5.55 -14.01 20.02
CA GLY A 252 6.54 -14.76 19.24
C GLY A 252 5.97 -16.00 18.55
N GLU A 253 4.65 -16.05 18.37
CA GLU A 253 3.95 -17.07 17.62
C GLU A 253 3.65 -16.56 16.21
N ARG A 254 3.85 -17.40 15.19
CA ARG A 254 3.48 -17.06 13.82
C ARG A 254 1.95 -17.03 13.68
N PRO A 255 1.37 -15.99 13.07
CA PRO A 255 -0.02 -16.01 12.63
C PRO A 255 -0.25 -17.11 11.58
N ASP A 256 -1.52 -17.37 11.30
CA ASP A 256 -1.91 -18.31 10.24
C ASP A 256 -1.27 -17.92 8.89
N PRO A 257 -0.57 -18.85 8.19
CA PRO A 257 0.07 -18.56 6.89
C PRO A 257 -0.92 -18.17 5.78
N ARG A 258 -2.21 -18.43 5.97
CA ARG A 258 -3.29 -17.97 5.07
C ARG A 258 -3.57 -16.47 5.23
N ILE A 259 -3.14 -15.87 6.34
CA ILE A 259 -3.33 -14.45 6.65
C ILE A 259 -2.04 -13.65 6.44
N MET A 260 -0.90 -14.18 6.90
CA MET A 260 0.40 -13.50 6.82
C MET A 260 1.49 -14.49 6.46
N ARG A 261 2.35 -14.12 5.51
CA ARG A 261 3.49 -14.94 5.12
C ARG A 261 4.43 -15.22 6.31
N PRO A 262 4.91 -16.46 6.51
CA PRO A 262 5.82 -16.80 7.60
C PRO A 262 7.07 -15.91 7.66
N GLU A 263 7.64 -15.57 6.50
CA GLU A 263 8.84 -14.74 6.36
C GLU A 263 8.60 -13.32 6.89
N ILE A 264 7.41 -12.78 6.63
CA ILE A 264 7.00 -11.46 7.13
C ILE A 264 6.70 -11.53 8.62
N ALA A 265 6.05 -12.61 9.08
CA ALA A 265 5.76 -12.82 10.50
C ALA A 265 7.05 -12.90 11.34
N ASP A 266 8.07 -13.60 10.87
CA ASP A 266 9.35 -13.73 11.58
C ASP A 266 10.04 -12.38 11.81
N ILE A 267 10.06 -11.53 10.78
CA ILE A 267 10.61 -10.16 10.87
C ILE A 267 9.84 -9.34 11.91
N LEU A 268 8.51 -9.44 11.92
CA LEU A 268 7.67 -8.71 12.87
C LEU A 268 7.83 -9.23 14.31
N ILE A 269 7.98 -10.55 14.49
CA ILE A 269 8.27 -11.16 15.79
C ILE A 269 9.61 -10.67 16.32
N GLU A 270 10.65 -10.64 15.48
CA GLU A 270 11.96 -10.08 15.86
C GLU A 270 11.82 -8.61 16.28
N ALA A 271 11.01 -7.83 15.54
CA ALA A 271 10.73 -6.43 15.87
C ALA A 271 10.13 -6.26 17.27
N TYR A 272 9.09 -7.03 17.58
CA TYR A 272 8.39 -6.94 18.85
C TYR A 272 9.21 -7.42 20.04
N ARG A 273 10.25 -8.23 19.81
CA ARG A 273 11.19 -8.66 20.87
C ARG A 273 12.31 -7.67 21.14
N ALA A 274 12.66 -6.85 20.14
CA ALA A 274 13.77 -5.89 20.21
C ALA A 274 13.36 -4.52 20.78
N GLY A 275 12.06 -4.21 20.81
CA GLY A 275 11.49 -3.00 21.43
C GLY A 275 10.79 -3.30 22.74
#